data_AF-A0AAV8Y0L7-F1
#
_entry.id   AF-A0AAV8Y0L7-F1
#
_cell.length_a   1.000
_cell.length_b   1.000
_cell.length_c   1.000
_cell.angle_alpha   90.00
_cell.angle_beta   90.00
_cell.angle_gamma   90.00
#
_symmetry.space_group_name_H-M   'P 1'
#
loop_
_entity.id
_entity.type
_entity.pdbx_description
1 polymer ?
#
loop_
_entity_poly.entity_id
_entity_poly.type
_entity_poly.pdbx_seq_one_letter_code
_entity_poly.pdbx_strand_id
1 'polypeptide(L)'
;MMTYIRYPRIRHYWSSEGSLRMTYISEAMNQKRYEEIRRYLHFMDDDTITEDNTDKLIRLRPVLNRLHDAFHSAVQPEEYMSVDEMVIPFKRHSGLKQYLPKNPKKWGYKVWVHAGTSGYAYCFEVFQGQAGEREAVSEVGASGDVMRLCHDIKDQHYKIYADNLFSSIFLVKQLKKDKIWYLGTVRSG
;
A
#
# COMPACT_ATOMS: atom_id res chain seq x y z
N MET A 1 18.37 -7.04 -7.83
CA MET A 1 19.65 -6.44 -8.30
C MET A 1 19.58 -4.92 -8.44
N MET A 2 18.72 -4.35 -9.31
CA MET A 2 18.59 -2.89 -9.52
C MET A 2 18.10 -2.08 -8.30
N THR A 3 17.46 -2.75 -7.34
CA THR A 3 17.03 -2.14 -6.07
C THR A 3 18.15 -2.02 -5.05
N TYR A 4 19.15 -2.91 -5.14
CA TYR A 4 20.31 -3.03 -4.25
C TYR A 4 21.47 -2.15 -4.75
N ILE A 5 21.90 -2.33 -6.00
CA ILE A 5 22.87 -1.44 -6.66
C ILE A 5 22.08 -0.45 -7.49
N ARG A 6 22.15 0.85 -7.14
CA ARG A 6 21.34 1.91 -7.78
C ARG A 6 22.21 2.85 -8.59
N TYR A 7 21.95 2.92 -9.89
CA TYR A 7 22.53 3.95 -10.76
C TYR A 7 21.64 5.18 -10.92
N PRO A 8 22.23 6.38 -11.17
CA PRO A 8 21.46 7.60 -11.42
C PRO A 8 20.50 7.49 -12.61
N ARG A 9 20.87 6.70 -13.63
CA ARG A 9 20.05 6.43 -14.82
C ARG A 9 19.94 4.93 -15.02
N ILE A 10 18.72 4.45 -15.25
CA ILE A 10 18.45 3.02 -15.42
C ILE A 10 19.18 2.42 -16.64
N ARG A 11 19.41 3.20 -17.69
CA ARG A 11 20.13 2.74 -18.88
C ARG A 11 21.60 2.40 -18.60
N HIS A 12 22.18 2.90 -17.51
CA HIS A 12 23.58 2.60 -17.18
C HIS A 12 23.83 1.11 -16.91
N TYR A 13 22.81 0.35 -16.46
CA TYR A 13 22.98 -1.10 -16.29
C TYR A 13 23.33 -1.83 -17.61
N TRP A 14 23.01 -1.23 -18.76
CA TRP A 14 23.33 -1.72 -20.11
C TRP A 14 24.44 -0.92 -20.81
N SER A 15 25.22 -0.13 -20.06
CA SER A 15 26.31 0.66 -20.64
C SER A 15 27.28 -0.22 -21.44
N SER A 16 27.86 0.35 -22.49
CA SER A 16 29.03 -0.23 -23.16
C SER A 16 30.31 -0.05 -22.33
N GLU A 17 30.32 0.92 -21.42
CA GLU A 17 31.43 1.14 -20.49
C GLU A 17 31.44 0.09 -19.38
N GLY A 18 32.51 -0.71 -19.29
CA GLY A 18 32.60 -1.84 -18.36
C GLY A 18 32.48 -1.45 -16.88
N SER A 19 32.88 -0.23 -16.50
CA SER A 19 32.75 0.30 -15.13
C SER A 19 31.28 0.50 -14.69
N LEU A 20 30.39 0.73 -15.66
CA LEU A 20 28.96 0.99 -15.44
C LEU A 20 28.10 -0.22 -15.81
N ARG A 21 28.57 -1.10 -16.70
CA ARG A 21 27.79 -2.25 -17.14
C ARG A 21 27.57 -3.23 -16.00
N MET A 22 26.32 -3.62 -15.76
CA MET A 22 26.00 -4.68 -14.82
C MET A 22 25.68 -5.96 -15.59
N THR A 23 26.67 -6.85 -15.70
CA THR A 23 26.59 -8.09 -16.50
C THR A 23 25.32 -8.89 -16.22
N TYR A 24 25.04 -9.19 -14.94
CA TYR A 24 23.83 -9.92 -14.50
C TYR A 24 22.50 -9.33 -14.98
N ILE A 25 22.42 -8.01 -15.20
CA ILE A 25 21.22 -7.36 -15.72
C ILE A 25 21.25 -7.36 -17.24
N SER A 26 22.38 -6.94 -17.81
CA SER A 26 22.52 -6.72 -19.25
C SER A 26 22.38 -7.99 -20.07
N GLU A 27 22.79 -9.14 -19.51
CA GLU A 27 22.70 -10.45 -20.15
C GLU A 27 21.35 -11.11 -19.95
N ALA A 28 20.67 -10.85 -18.82
CA ALA A 28 19.36 -11.42 -18.55
C ALA A 28 18.25 -10.86 -19.48
N MET A 29 18.34 -9.58 -19.85
CA MET A 29 17.39 -8.94 -20.77
C MET A 29 18.06 -7.74 -21.43
N ASN A 30 17.92 -7.58 -22.74
CA ASN A 30 18.46 -6.40 -23.42
C ASN A 30 17.67 -5.12 -23.04
N GLN A 31 18.32 -3.96 -23.18
CA GLN A 31 17.75 -2.67 -22.77
C GLN A 31 16.44 -2.34 -23.49
N LYS A 32 16.35 -2.61 -24.81
CA LYS A 32 15.19 -2.30 -25.62
C LYS A 32 13.96 -3.07 -25.14
N ARG A 33 14.12 -4.38 -24.92
CA ARG A 33 13.06 -5.26 -24.41
C ARG A 33 12.60 -4.84 -23.02
N TYR A 34 13.54 -4.46 -22.14
CA TYR A 34 13.20 -3.95 -20.82
C TYR A 34 12.35 -2.67 -20.91
N GLU A 35 12.73 -1.73 -21.76
CA GLU A 35 11.99 -0.48 -21.97
C GLU A 35 10.61 -0.71 -22.59
N GLU A 36 10.49 -1.64 -23.53
CA GLU A 36 9.21 -2.07 -24.12
C GLU A 36 8.28 -2.65 -23.06
N ILE A 37 8.73 -3.67 -22.31
CA ILE A 37 7.94 -4.28 -21.24
C ILE A 37 7.50 -3.21 -20.25
N ARG A 38 8.44 -2.37 -19.78
CA ARG A 38 8.14 -1.31 -18.81
C ARG A 38 7.12 -0.30 -19.33
N ARG A 39 7.14 0.03 -20.63
CA ARG A 39 6.24 1.01 -21.24
C ARG A 39 4.82 0.47 -21.41
N TYR A 40 4.69 -0.81 -21.75
CA TYR A 40 3.42 -1.45 -22.09
C TYR A 40 2.90 -2.40 -21.01
N LEU A 41 3.52 -2.39 -19.82
CA LEU A 41 3.08 -3.22 -18.70
C LEU A 41 1.69 -2.78 -18.25
N HIS A 42 0.76 -3.72 -18.27
CA HIS A 42 -0.65 -3.53 -17.96
C HIS A 42 -1.21 -4.83 -17.39
N PHE A 43 -2.23 -4.73 -16.55
CA PHE A 43 -2.71 -5.86 -15.74
C PHE A 43 -4.20 -6.13 -15.88
N MET A 44 -4.96 -5.30 -16.61
CA MET A 44 -6.41 -5.38 -16.66
C MET A 44 -6.97 -4.77 -17.92
N ASP A 45 -7.58 -5.57 -18.80
CA ASP A 45 -8.18 -5.10 -20.04
C ASP A 45 -9.10 -3.88 -19.84
N ASP A 46 -8.78 -2.79 -20.54
CA ASP A 46 -9.48 -1.51 -20.38
C ASP A 46 -10.94 -1.61 -20.87
N ASP A 47 -11.22 -2.52 -21.82
CA ASP A 47 -12.57 -2.77 -22.36
C ASP A 47 -13.50 -3.47 -21.33
N THR A 48 -12.93 -3.98 -20.24
CA THR A 48 -13.69 -4.61 -19.14
C THR A 48 -14.09 -3.64 -18.03
N ILE A 49 -13.61 -2.39 -18.10
CA ILE A 49 -13.87 -1.36 -17.08
C ILE A 49 -15.20 -0.67 -17.41
N THR A 50 -16.13 -0.69 -16.46
CA THR A 50 -17.43 -0.02 -16.62
C THR A 50 -17.30 1.50 -16.49
N GLU A 51 -18.17 2.24 -17.17
CA GLU A 51 -18.13 3.71 -17.18
C GLU A 51 -18.43 4.34 -15.80
N ASP A 52 -19.17 3.63 -14.95
CA ASP A 52 -19.53 4.02 -13.58
C ASP A 52 -18.47 3.65 -12.53
N ASN A 53 -17.34 3.06 -12.94
CA ASN A 53 -16.29 2.65 -12.02
C ASN A 53 -15.66 3.86 -11.29
N THR A 54 -15.82 3.89 -9.97
CA THR A 54 -15.25 4.92 -9.09
C THR A 54 -13.85 4.55 -8.55
N ASP A 55 -13.41 3.31 -8.76
CA ASP A 55 -12.12 2.83 -8.28
C ASP A 55 -10.97 3.31 -9.17
N LYS A 56 -10.21 4.30 -8.69
CA LYS A 56 -9.05 4.89 -9.41
C LYS A 56 -7.88 3.91 -9.54
N LEU A 57 -7.91 2.79 -8.82
CA LEU A 57 -6.91 1.73 -8.87
C LEU A 57 -7.35 0.50 -9.64
N ILE A 58 -8.50 0.54 -10.33
CA ILE A 58 -9.09 -0.60 -11.05
C ILE A 58 -8.05 -1.36 -11.89
N ARG A 59 -7.25 -0.63 -12.69
CA ARG A 59 -6.18 -1.18 -13.53
C ARG A 59 -5.07 -1.94 -12.79
N LEU A 60 -4.93 -1.72 -11.48
CA LEU A 60 -3.95 -2.39 -10.62
C LEU A 60 -4.59 -3.48 -9.74
N ARG A 61 -5.92 -3.58 -9.68
CA ARG A 61 -6.62 -4.54 -8.80
C ARG A 61 -6.21 -5.98 -8.98
N PRO A 62 -5.97 -6.50 -10.20
CA PRO A 62 -5.51 -7.88 -10.36
C PRO A 62 -4.18 -8.16 -9.63
N VAL A 63 -3.28 -7.17 -9.57
CA VAL A 63 -2.01 -7.29 -8.83
C VAL A 63 -2.21 -7.08 -7.34
N LEU A 64 -2.96 -6.05 -6.95
CA LEU A 64 -3.21 -5.73 -5.54
C LEU A 64 -3.91 -6.89 -4.83
N ASN A 65 -4.92 -7.49 -5.45
CA ASN A 65 -5.64 -8.63 -4.88
C ASN A 65 -4.72 -9.84 -4.72
N ARG A 66 -3.90 -10.16 -5.74
CA ARG A 66 -2.90 -11.24 -5.63
C ARG A 66 -1.89 -11.00 -4.51
N LEU A 67 -1.49 -9.75 -4.27
CA LEU A 67 -0.61 -9.41 -3.16
C LEU A 67 -1.31 -9.59 -1.82
N HIS A 68 -2.57 -9.18 -1.68
CA HIS A 68 -3.34 -9.42 -0.47
C HIS A 68 -3.48 -10.92 -0.18
N ASP A 69 -3.86 -11.72 -1.17
CA ASP A 69 -3.99 -13.18 -1.01
C ASP A 69 -2.65 -13.81 -0.58
N ALA A 70 -1.55 -13.38 -1.20
CA ALA A 70 -0.21 -13.85 -0.86
C ALA A 70 0.21 -13.43 0.55
N PHE A 71 -0.13 -12.22 0.99
CA PHE A 71 0.27 -11.72 2.31
C PHE A 71 -0.51 -12.41 3.43
N HIS A 72 -1.82 -12.58 3.26
CA HIS A 72 -2.65 -13.28 4.24
C HIS A 72 -2.30 -14.78 4.33
N SER A 73 -1.92 -15.42 3.23
CA SER A 73 -1.63 -16.87 3.23
C SER A 73 -0.21 -17.23 3.66
N ALA A 74 0.74 -16.30 3.61
CA ALA A 74 2.15 -16.62 3.84
C ALA A 74 2.52 -16.79 5.32
N VAL A 75 1.88 -16.06 6.23
CA VAL A 75 2.22 -16.06 7.66
C VAL A 75 0.95 -15.92 8.50
N GLN A 76 0.86 -16.67 9.60
CA GLN A 76 -0.22 -16.50 10.57
C GLN A 76 -0.12 -15.13 11.27
N PRO A 77 -1.24 -14.44 11.55
CA PRO A 77 -1.17 -13.13 12.18
C PRO A 77 -0.62 -13.21 13.61
N GLU A 78 0.28 -12.27 13.94
CA GLU A 78 0.85 -12.10 15.26
C GLU A 78 -0.18 -11.49 16.23
N GLU A 79 -0.05 -11.77 17.53
CA GLU A 79 -1.00 -11.26 18.54
C GLU A 79 -0.96 -9.72 18.66
N TYR A 80 0.21 -9.12 18.46
CA TYR A 80 0.45 -7.68 18.57
C TYR A 80 0.75 -7.10 17.20
N MET A 81 -0.03 -6.10 16.78
CA MET A 81 0.07 -5.54 15.43
C MET A 81 -0.22 -4.04 15.43
N SER A 82 0.29 -3.32 14.44
CA SER A 82 0.02 -1.91 14.25
C SER A 82 -0.80 -1.64 12.99
N VAL A 83 -1.49 -0.49 13.00
CA VAL A 83 -2.02 0.15 11.81
C VAL A 83 -1.45 1.55 11.71
N ASP A 84 -0.82 1.87 10.58
CA ASP A 84 -0.15 3.16 10.37
C ASP A 84 -0.20 3.61 8.90
N GLU A 85 0.23 4.85 8.64
CA GLU A 85 0.44 5.40 7.31
C GLU A 85 1.85 5.15 6.77
N MET A 86 1.92 4.71 5.52
CA MET A 86 3.14 4.61 4.73
C MET A 86 3.03 5.48 3.48
N VAL A 87 4.17 6.02 3.03
CA VAL A 87 4.25 6.78 1.77
C VAL A 87 5.13 6.05 0.75
N ILE A 88 4.55 5.69 -0.38
CA ILE A 88 5.28 5.21 -1.56
C ILE A 88 5.73 6.43 -2.37
N PRO A 89 7.04 6.75 -2.40
CA PRO A 89 7.52 8.02 -2.96
C PRO A 89 7.27 8.10 -4.47
N PHE A 90 6.65 9.18 -4.91
CA PHE A 90 6.36 9.40 -6.33
C PHE A 90 6.44 10.87 -6.69
N LYS A 91 7.28 11.19 -7.68
CA LYS A 91 7.56 12.59 -8.08
C LYS A 91 6.75 13.08 -9.27
N ARG A 92 6.23 12.19 -10.13
CA ARG A 92 5.50 12.61 -11.34
C ARG A 92 4.08 13.07 -11.01
N HIS A 93 3.36 13.56 -12.01
CA HIS A 93 1.97 13.94 -11.88
C HIS A 93 1.09 12.68 -11.71
N SER A 94 0.18 12.70 -10.74
CA SER A 94 -0.84 11.66 -10.53
C SER A 94 -1.92 12.25 -9.63
N GLY A 95 -3.19 12.00 -9.95
CA GLY A 95 -4.33 12.45 -9.13
C GLY A 95 -4.44 11.75 -7.77
N LEU A 96 -3.71 10.65 -7.57
CA LEU A 96 -3.65 9.92 -6.30
C LEU A 96 -2.49 10.38 -5.40
N LYS A 97 -1.58 11.21 -5.91
CA LYS A 97 -0.41 11.68 -5.17
C LYS A 97 -0.84 12.62 -4.05
N GLN A 98 -0.39 12.33 -2.84
CA GLN A 98 -0.65 13.12 -1.63
C GLN A 98 0.62 13.85 -1.17
N TYR A 99 0.40 14.97 -0.47
CA TYR A 99 1.46 15.68 0.25
C TYR A 99 1.33 15.41 1.76
N LEU A 100 2.34 14.78 2.35
CA LEU A 100 2.39 14.46 3.78
C LEU A 100 3.56 15.23 4.41
N PRO A 101 3.32 16.43 4.99
CA PRO A 101 4.40 17.32 5.42
C PRO A 101 5.27 16.76 6.55
N LYS A 102 4.69 15.90 7.39
CA LYS A 102 5.36 15.26 8.54
C LYS A 102 6.21 14.05 8.15
N ASN A 103 6.04 13.53 6.93
CA ASN A 103 6.79 12.38 6.44
C ASN A 103 8.13 12.82 5.82
N PRO A 104 9.24 12.08 6.00
CA PRO A 104 10.53 12.40 5.38
C PRO A 104 10.45 12.52 3.85
N LYS A 105 9.60 11.68 3.24
CA LYS A 105 9.30 11.70 1.80
C LYS A 105 7.91 12.28 1.61
N LYS A 106 7.86 13.60 1.46
CA LYS A 106 6.60 14.36 1.51
C LYS A 106 5.63 14.12 0.36
N TRP A 107 6.09 13.64 -0.79
CA TRP A 107 5.26 13.44 -1.99
C TRP A 107 5.23 11.98 -2.40
N GLY A 108 4.03 11.41 -2.49
CA GLY A 108 3.87 10.01 -2.88
C GLY A 108 2.43 9.51 -2.81
N TYR A 109 2.27 8.21 -3.00
CA TYR A 109 1.01 7.53 -2.74
C TYR A 109 0.93 7.22 -1.25
N LYS A 110 -0.13 7.69 -0.61
CA LYS A 110 -0.44 7.35 0.77
C LYS A 110 -1.04 5.95 0.82
N VAL A 111 -0.56 5.12 1.74
CA VAL A 111 -1.00 3.74 1.93
C VAL A 111 -1.21 3.51 3.41
N TRP A 112 -2.35 2.95 3.78
CA TRP A 112 -2.59 2.43 5.12
C TRP A 112 -2.04 1.02 5.20
N VAL A 113 -1.32 0.68 6.26
CA VAL A 113 -0.66 -0.63 6.38
C VAL A 113 -1.00 -1.23 7.74
N HIS A 114 -1.39 -2.51 7.73
CA HIS A 114 -1.55 -3.34 8.90
C HIS A 114 -0.38 -4.33 8.98
N ALA A 115 0.40 -4.25 10.06
CA ALA A 115 1.64 -5.01 10.19
C ALA A 115 1.83 -5.62 11.59
N GLY A 116 2.51 -6.76 11.66
CA GLY A 116 2.90 -7.43 12.91
C GLY A 116 4.12 -6.82 13.57
N THR A 117 4.41 -7.25 14.79
CA THR A 117 5.64 -6.86 15.50
C THR A 117 6.92 -7.24 14.78
N SER A 118 6.91 -8.29 13.94
CA SER A 118 8.03 -8.64 13.06
C SER A 118 8.30 -7.61 11.95
N GLY A 119 7.38 -6.66 11.73
CA GLY A 119 7.39 -5.76 10.58
C GLY A 119 6.77 -6.36 9.30
N TYR A 120 6.23 -7.58 9.37
CA TYR A 120 5.49 -8.18 8.27
C TYR A 120 4.16 -7.44 8.03
N ALA A 121 3.86 -7.08 6.77
CA ALA A 121 2.61 -6.44 6.40
C ALA A 121 1.56 -7.49 6.00
N TYR A 122 0.49 -7.61 6.79
CA TYR A 122 -0.62 -8.54 6.53
C TYR A 122 -1.61 -7.98 5.52
N CYS A 123 -1.93 -6.68 5.64
CA CYS A 123 -2.90 -6.02 4.78
C CYS A 123 -2.47 -4.57 4.52
N PHE A 124 -2.90 -4.02 3.38
CA PHE A 124 -2.68 -2.61 3.06
C PHE A 124 -3.81 -2.05 2.20
N GLU A 125 -4.03 -0.75 2.26
CA GLU A 125 -4.99 -0.06 1.39
C GLU A 125 -4.39 1.24 0.86
N VAL A 126 -4.33 1.40 -0.46
CA VAL A 126 -3.86 2.64 -1.07
C VAL A 126 -4.96 3.70 -0.99
N PHE A 127 -4.63 4.86 -0.45
CA PHE A 127 -5.56 5.97 -0.31
C PHE A 127 -5.89 6.58 -1.67
N GLN A 128 -7.18 6.69 -1.99
CA GLN A 128 -7.65 7.14 -3.31
C GLN A 128 -8.18 8.59 -3.34
N GLY A 129 -7.95 9.34 -2.27
CA GLY A 129 -8.55 10.65 -2.03
C GLY A 129 -9.88 10.55 -1.26
N GLN A 130 -10.49 11.70 -0.97
CA GLN A 130 -11.92 11.76 -0.66
C GLN A 130 -12.66 11.42 -1.95
N ALA A 131 -13.04 10.16 -2.13
CA ALA A 131 -13.96 9.81 -3.19
C ALA A 131 -15.33 10.37 -2.81
N GLY A 132 -15.89 11.24 -3.66
CA GLY A 132 -17.34 11.24 -3.81
C GLY A 132 -17.74 9.80 -4.12
N GLU A 133 -18.64 9.25 -3.30
CA GLU A 133 -19.28 7.95 -3.52
C GLU A 133 -18.29 6.78 -3.67
N ARG A 134 -17.42 6.59 -2.66
CA ARG A 134 -17.32 5.20 -2.17
C ARG A 134 -18.65 4.95 -1.47
N GLU A 135 -19.42 3.94 -1.88
CA GLU A 135 -20.51 3.38 -1.05
C GLU A 135 -20.03 2.94 0.34
N ALA A 136 -18.73 3.02 0.64
CA ALA A 136 -18.21 3.12 1.99
C ALA A 136 -16.87 3.88 2.03
N VAL A 137 -16.85 5.22 1.83
CA VAL A 137 -16.13 5.98 2.86
C VAL A 137 -17.00 5.64 4.05
N SER A 138 -16.58 4.72 4.92
CA SER A 138 -17.40 4.43 6.09
C SER A 138 -17.82 5.79 6.63
N GLU A 139 -19.08 5.99 6.95
CA GLU A 139 -19.57 7.27 7.53
C GLU A 139 -18.71 7.73 8.75
N VAL A 140 -17.81 6.84 9.20
CA VAL A 140 -16.84 6.86 10.27
C VAL A 140 -15.38 7.29 9.91
N GLY A 141 -15.09 7.67 8.66
CA GLY A 141 -13.75 8.16 8.26
C GLY A 141 -12.61 7.15 8.45
N ALA A 142 -11.47 7.58 9.03
CA ALA A 142 -10.27 6.75 9.25
C ALA A 142 -10.55 5.47 10.08
N SER A 143 -11.62 5.46 10.87
CA SER A 143 -12.05 4.29 11.64
C SER A 143 -12.45 3.12 10.73
N GLY A 144 -13.14 3.39 9.62
CA GLY A 144 -13.52 2.32 8.69
C GLY A 144 -12.33 1.75 7.92
N ASP A 145 -11.31 2.56 7.66
CA ASP A 145 -10.06 2.09 7.06
C ASP A 145 -9.38 1.05 7.99
N VAL A 146 -9.29 1.34 9.29
CA VAL A 146 -8.75 0.38 10.28
C VAL A 146 -9.58 -0.91 10.32
N MET A 147 -10.91 -0.80 10.35
CA MET A 147 -11.79 -1.97 10.39
C MET A 147 -11.62 -2.86 9.16
N ARG A 148 -11.46 -2.29 7.96
CA ARG A 148 -11.20 -3.07 6.73
C ARG A 148 -9.84 -3.73 6.77
N LEU A 149 -8.82 -3.05 7.29
CA LEU A 149 -7.47 -3.60 7.39
C LEU A 149 -7.36 -4.76 8.39
N CYS A 150 -8.19 -4.77 9.44
CA CYS A 150 -8.16 -5.78 10.51
C CYS A 150 -9.23 -6.88 10.34
N HIS A 151 -9.75 -7.07 9.12
CA HIS A 151 -10.88 -7.97 8.89
C HIS A 151 -10.55 -9.46 9.13
N ASP A 152 -9.29 -9.84 9.01
CA ASP A 152 -8.75 -11.20 9.09
C ASP A 152 -8.45 -11.67 10.52
N ILE A 153 -8.44 -10.76 11.49
CA ILE A 153 -8.09 -11.05 12.90
C ILE A 153 -9.29 -10.96 13.86
N LYS A 154 -10.50 -10.91 13.32
CA LYS A 154 -11.74 -10.90 14.12
C LYS A 154 -11.85 -12.15 14.97
N ASP A 155 -12.43 -12.01 16.15
CA ASP A 155 -12.62 -13.08 17.14
C ASP A 155 -11.36 -13.63 17.81
N GLN A 156 -10.17 -13.12 17.48
CA GLN A 156 -8.88 -13.63 17.99
C GLN A 156 -8.40 -12.98 19.30
N HIS A 157 -9.00 -11.87 19.75
CA HIS A 157 -8.50 -11.09 20.89
C HIS A 157 -7.07 -10.57 20.70
N TYR A 158 -6.69 -10.32 19.46
CA TYR A 158 -5.42 -9.68 19.10
C TYR A 158 -5.46 -8.18 19.41
N LYS A 159 -4.28 -7.55 19.48
CA LYS A 159 -4.10 -6.18 19.95
C LYS A 159 -3.57 -5.29 18.83
N ILE A 160 -4.39 -4.31 18.46
CA ILE A 160 -4.06 -3.28 17.47
C ILE A 160 -3.54 -2.03 18.16
N TYR A 161 -2.39 -1.57 17.70
CA TYR A 161 -1.77 -0.31 18.11
C TYR A 161 -1.86 0.69 16.95
N ALA A 162 -2.36 1.90 17.20
CA ALA A 162 -2.41 2.93 16.16
C ALA A 162 -2.24 4.33 16.74
N ASP A 163 -1.88 5.27 15.88
CA ASP A 163 -1.70 6.66 16.26
C ASP A 163 -3.05 7.39 16.46
N ASN A 164 -2.96 8.69 16.75
CA ASN A 164 -4.13 9.51 16.96
C ASN A 164 -4.93 9.86 15.69
N LEU A 165 -4.39 9.59 14.50
CA LEU A 165 -5.10 9.79 13.24
C LEU A 165 -6.27 8.80 13.11
N PHE A 166 -6.06 7.59 13.62
CA PHE A 166 -7.06 6.51 13.55
C PHE A 166 -7.91 6.38 14.81
N SER A 167 -7.48 6.96 15.93
CA SER A 167 -8.13 6.77 17.23
C SER A 167 -9.46 7.51 17.33
N SER A 168 -10.56 6.77 17.50
CA SER A 168 -11.88 7.31 17.83
C SER A 168 -12.62 6.41 18.82
N ILE A 169 -13.51 6.97 19.66
CA ILE A 169 -14.33 6.18 20.59
C ILE A 169 -15.20 5.18 19.83
N PHE A 170 -15.70 5.56 18.66
CA PHE A 170 -16.47 4.67 17.80
C PHE A 170 -15.63 3.47 17.37
N LEU A 171 -14.41 3.69 16.86
CA LEU A 171 -13.52 2.63 16.42
C LEU A 171 -13.27 1.62 17.53
N VAL A 172 -12.91 2.11 18.72
CA VAL A 172 -12.63 1.26 19.89
C VAL A 172 -13.84 0.39 20.24
N LYS A 173 -15.05 0.97 20.24
CA LYS A 173 -16.29 0.22 20.50
C LYS A 173 -16.54 -0.85 19.44
N GLN A 174 -16.28 -0.55 18.18
CA GLN A 174 -16.54 -1.49 17.08
C GLN A 174 -15.52 -2.62 17.05
N LEU A 175 -14.23 -2.33 17.24
CA LEU A 175 -13.19 -3.36 17.37
C LEU A 175 -13.45 -4.27 18.57
N LYS A 176 -13.92 -3.73 19.70
CA LYS A 176 -14.29 -4.54 20.86
C LYS A 176 -15.42 -5.53 20.55
N LYS A 177 -16.42 -5.16 19.72
CA LYS A 177 -17.48 -6.09 19.27
C LYS A 177 -16.90 -7.20 18.41
N ASP A 178 -15.92 -6.88 17.58
CA ASP A 178 -15.19 -7.83 16.73
C ASP A 178 -14.12 -8.63 17.52
N LYS A 179 -14.12 -8.49 18.86
CA LYS A 179 -13.13 -9.07 19.80
C LYS A 179 -11.68 -8.77 19.41
N ILE A 180 -11.43 -7.54 19.00
CA ILE A 180 -10.09 -6.98 18.76
C ILE A 180 -9.84 -5.91 19.83
N TRP A 181 -8.72 -6.02 20.54
CA TRP A 181 -8.31 -5.00 21.50
C TRP A 181 -7.59 -3.87 20.79
N TYR A 182 -7.78 -2.65 21.26
CA TYR A 182 -7.20 -1.47 20.66
C TYR A 182 -6.46 -0.63 21.70
N LEU A 183 -5.26 -0.19 21.37
CA LEU A 183 -4.51 0.83 22.09
C LEU A 183 -4.10 1.92 21.11
N GLY A 184 -4.39 3.17 21.45
CA GLY A 184 -3.98 4.29 20.62
C GLY A 184 -3.91 5.58 21.42
N THR A 185 -3.28 6.59 20.81
CA THR A 185 -3.20 7.93 21.40
C THR A 185 -4.40 8.75 20.96
N VAL A 186 -4.94 9.60 21.83
CA VAL A 186 -6.09 10.46 21.49
C VAL A 186 -5.62 11.91 21.48
N ARG A 187 -6.15 12.73 20.57
CA ARG A 187 -5.88 14.18 20.58
C ARG A 187 -6.64 14.82 21.74
N SER A 188 -6.00 15.76 22.43
CA SER A 188 -6.70 16.65 23.36
C SER A 188 -7.74 17.45 22.56
N GLY A 189 -8.99 17.42 23.02
CA GLY A 189 -10.08 18.23 22.49
C GLY A 189 -9.90 19.72 22.76
#